data_AF-A0AAN8K6R4-F1
#
_entry.id   AF-A0AAN8K6R4-F1
#
_cell.length_a   1.000
_cell.length_b   1.000
_cell.length_c   1.000
_cell.angle_alpha   90.00
_cell.angle_beta   90.00
_cell.angle_gamma   90.00
#
_symmetry.space_group_name_H-M   'P 1'
#
loop_
_entity.id
_entity.type
_entity.pdbx_description
1 polymer ?
#
loop_
_entity_poly.entity_id
_entity_poly.type
_entity_poly.pdbx_seq_one_letter_code
_entity_poly.pdbx_strand_id
1 'polypeptide(L)'
;MEKFSSVIDLILAEIDKRFINLLGANKDDNIAKVVQAFSVFNHHSWPATSDSELLYFGSDLIQILIDWFHDSLEKAGCQIDCILLEWKQLKLLVGNEFKNKSYNEVWAIMLTKTPYNTPSTSKTC
;
A
#
# COMPACT_ATOMS: atom_id res chain seq x y z
N MET A 1 -18.34 -30.16 -14.56
CA MET A 1 -17.39 -29.48 -13.65
C MET A 1 -15.94 -29.63 -14.11
N GLU A 2 -15.50 -30.79 -14.60
CA GLU A 2 -14.10 -30.99 -15.09
C GLU A 2 -13.63 -29.96 -16.13
N LYS A 3 -14.49 -29.61 -17.10
CA LYS A 3 -14.15 -28.62 -18.15
C LYS A 3 -13.92 -27.19 -17.63
N PHE A 4 -14.47 -26.85 -16.46
CA PHE A 4 -14.26 -25.53 -15.86
C PHE A 4 -12.97 -25.51 -15.02
N SER A 5 -12.64 -26.62 -14.37
CA SER A 5 -11.36 -26.80 -13.68
C SER A 5 -10.18 -26.60 -14.65
N SER A 6 -10.23 -27.25 -15.83
CA SER A 6 -9.16 -27.11 -16.81
C SER A 6 -9.00 -25.69 -17.35
N VAL A 7 -10.08 -24.91 -17.39
CA VAL A 7 -10.02 -23.48 -17.76
C VAL A 7 -9.35 -22.66 -16.65
N ILE A 8 -9.68 -22.93 -15.38
CA ILE A 8 -9.00 -22.28 -14.24
C ILE A 8 -7.52 -22.63 -14.23
N ASP A 9 -7.16 -23.90 -14.43
CA ASP A 9 -5.76 -24.34 -14.45
C ASP A 9 -4.96 -23.64 -15.57
N LEU A 10 -5.56 -23.48 -16.75
CA LEU A 10 -4.94 -22.77 -17.86
C LEU A 10 -4.77 -21.28 -17.58
N ILE A 11 -5.77 -20.65 -16.97
CA ILE A 11 -5.71 -19.23 -16.57
C ILE A 11 -4.61 -19.02 -15.52
N LEU A 12 -4.54 -19.88 -14.50
CA LEU A 12 -3.54 -19.81 -13.45
C LEU A 12 -2.12 -20.00 -14.03
N ALA A 13 -1.93 -20.98 -14.92
CA ALA A 13 -0.65 -21.20 -15.58
C ALA A 13 -0.18 -19.98 -16.39
N GLU A 14 -1.09 -19.28 -17.06
CA GLU A 14 -0.73 -18.12 -17.89
C GLU A 14 -0.53 -16.84 -17.07
N ILE A 15 -1.26 -16.69 -15.96
CA ILE A 15 -0.97 -15.67 -14.94
C ILE A 15 0.41 -15.93 -14.36
N ASP A 16 0.68 -17.16 -13.91
CA ASP A 16 1.98 -17.53 -13.35
C ASP A 16 3.07 -17.22 -14.35
N LYS A 17 3.01 -17.71 -15.59
CA LYS A 17 4.02 -17.42 -16.62
C LYS A 17 4.25 -15.93 -16.85
N ARG A 18 3.20 -15.11 -16.83
CA ARG A 18 3.30 -13.66 -17.06
C ARG A 18 3.92 -12.91 -15.86
N PHE A 19 3.65 -13.37 -14.65
CA PHE A 19 4.12 -12.73 -13.41
C PHE A 19 5.31 -13.46 -12.75
N ILE A 20 5.74 -14.61 -13.26
CA ILE A 20 6.88 -15.38 -12.73
C ILE A 20 8.20 -14.63 -12.90
N ASN A 21 8.29 -13.70 -13.86
CA ASN A 21 9.46 -12.82 -13.99
C ASN A 21 9.43 -11.63 -13.00
N LEU A 22 8.25 -11.29 -12.48
CA LEU A 22 8.10 -10.32 -11.39
C LEU A 22 8.35 -10.96 -10.01
N LEU A 23 8.06 -12.26 -9.86
CA LEU A 23 8.04 -12.95 -8.57
C LEU A 23 8.97 -14.19 -8.44
N GLY A 24 9.51 -14.73 -9.52
CA GLY A 24 10.21 -16.03 -9.59
C GLY A 24 11.72 -15.99 -9.92
N ALA A 25 12.27 -17.13 -10.35
CA ALA A 25 13.72 -17.43 -10.31
C ALA A 25 14.65 -16.63 -11.24
N ASN A 26 14.10 -15.92 -12.24
CA ASN A 26 14.86 -15.01 -13.13
C ASN A 26 14.74 -13.54 -12.71
N LYS A 27 14.52 -13.31 -11.41
CA LYS A 27 14.34 -11.97 -10.85
C LYS A 27 15.59 -11.12 -11.04
N ASP A 28 15.39 -9.90 -11.53
CA ASP A 28 16.26 -8.81 -11.14
C ASP A 28 16.02 -8.60 -9.63
N ASP A 29 17.08 -8.79 -8.84
CA ASP A 29 17.03 -8.63 -7.38
C ASP A 29 16.47 -7.27 -6.97
N ASN A 30 16.63 -6.23 -7.79
CA ASN A 30 16.05 -4.92 -7.54
C ASN A 30 14.52 -4.92 -7.72
N ILE A 31 14.00 -5.52 -8.79
CA ILE A 31 12.55 -5.64 -9.01
C ILE A 31 11.91 -6.46 -7.89
N ALA A 32 12.58 -7.53 -7.45
CA ALA A 32 12.11 -8.37 -6.35
C ALA A 32 11.94 -7.59 -5.05
N LYS A 33 12.94 -6.78 -4.69
CA LYS A 33 12.91 -5.91 -3.51
C LYS A 33 11.80 -4.88 -3.58
N VAL A 34 11.61 -4.27 -4.75
CA VAL A 34 10.54 -3.27 -4.97
C VAL A 34 9.17 -3.90 -4.83
N VAL A 35 8.95 -5.07 -5.43
CA VAL A 35 7.68 -5.79 -5.31
C VAL A 35 7.40 -6.18 -3.86
N GLN A 36 8.42 -6.63 -3.12
CA GLN A 36 8.31 -6.90 -1.69
C GLN A 36 7.99 -5.64 -0.88
N ALA A 37 8.54 -4.49 -1.25
CA ALA A 37 8.34 -3.23 -0.56
C ALA A 37 6.87 -2.76 -0.58
N PHE A 38 6.08 -3.13 -1.59
CA PHE A 38 4.63 -2.85 -1.61
C PHE A 38 3.86 -3.46 -0.42
N SER A 39 4.42 -4.47 0.27
CA SER A 39 3.82 -5.00 1.49
C SER A 39 3.65 -3.94 2.59
N VAL A 40 4.40 -2.84 2.55
CA VAL A 40 4.30 -1.72 3.49
C VAL A 40 2.91 -1.09 3.52
N PHE A 41 2.14 -1.20 2.42
CA PHE A 41 0.77 -0.69 2.33
C PHE A 41 -0.27 -1.59 3.02
N ASN A 42 0.09 -2.81 3.43
CA ASN A 42 -0.82 -3.66 4.17
C ASN A 42 -0.87 -3.26 5.66
N HIS A 43 -1.86 -2.43 6.02
CA HIS A 43 -1.96 -1.91 7.38
C HIS A 43 -2.24 -2.97 8.46
N HIS A 44 -2.77 -4.14 8.08
CA HIS A 44 -2.90 -5.26 9.03
C HIS A 44 -1.56 -5.84 9.48
N SER A 45 -0.49 -5.58 8.73
CA SER A 45 0.88 -6.01 9.08
C SER A 45 1.58 -5.02 10.01
N TRP A 46 0.98 -3.86 10.30
CA TRP A 46 1.60 -2.83 11.11
C TRP A 46 1.50 -3.16 12.61
N PRO A 47 2.51 -2.78 13.40
CA PRO A 47 2.49 -3.01 14.83
C PRO A 47 1.39 -2.16 15.49
N ALA A 48 0.67 -2.79 16.42
CA ALA A 48 -0.44 -2.19 17.15
C ALA A 48 -0.09 -1.88 18.62
N THR A 49 1.17 -2.10 19.00
CA THR A 49 1.69 -2.09 20.37
C THR A 49 2.11 -0.70 20.83
N SER A 50 2.68 0.13 19.94
CA SER A 50 3.08 1.50 20.26
C SER A 50 3.15 2.39 19.02
N ASP A 51 2.92 3.69 19.22
CA ASP A 51 3.02 4.69 18.16
C ASP A 51 4.45 4.81 17.62
N SER A 52 5.47 4.67 18.47
CA SER A 52 6.87 4.71 18.03
C SER A 52 7.19 3.56 17.09
N GLU A 53 6.82 2.32 17.42
CA GLU A 53 7.02 1.16 16.55
C GLU A 53 6.23 1.32 15.24
N LEU A 54 4.98 1.79 15.32
CA LEU A 54 4.16 2.08 14.15
C LEU A 54 4.82 3.11 13.23
N LEU A 55 5.35 4.19 13.77
CA LEU A 55 5.97 5.28 13.03
C LEU A 55 7.21 4.85 12.26
N TYR A 56 8.00 3.92 12.78
CA TYR A 56 9.24 3.47 12.12
C TYR A 56 9.08 2.18 11.31
N PHE A 57 8.00 1.41 11.52
CA PHE A 57 7.73 0.20 10.75
C PHE A 57 7.71 0.46 9.23
N GLY A 58 8.50 -0.33 8.49
CA GLY A 58 8.59 -0.28 7.03
C GLY A 58 9.19 1.00 6.45
N SER A 59 9.97 1.76 7.23
CA SER A 59 10.63 2.98 6.74
C SER A 59 11.64 2.70 5.62
N ASP A 60 12.31 1.56 5.69
CA ASP A 60 13.19 1.02 4.65
C ASP A 60 12.41 0.65 3.38
N LEU A 61 11.26 -0.02 3.55
CA LEU A 61 10.40 -0.42 2.42
C LEU A 61 9.84 0.79 1.68
N ILE A 62 9.34 1.81 2.39
CA ILE A 62 8.86 3.03 1.74
C ILE A 62 10.01 3.78 1.05
N GLN A 63 11.23 3.77 1.61
CA GLN A 63 12.39 4.37 0.95
C GLN A 63 12.72 3.67 -0.38
N ILE A 64 12.68 2.34 -0.43
CA ILE A 64 12.85 1.58 -1.68
C ILE A 64 11.84 2.02 -2.74
N LEU A 65 10.58 2.26 -2.35
CA LEU A 65 9.55 2.71 -3.28
C LEU A 65 9.77 4.15 -3.74
N ILE A 66 10.19 5.05 -2.84
CA ILE A 66 10.53 6.43 -3.18
C ILE A 66 11.68 6.45 -4.19
N ASP A 67 12.75 5.70 -3.93
CA ASP A 67 13.91 5.63 -4.80
C ASP A 67 13.55 5.06 -6.18
N TRP A 68 12.75 3.98 -6.20
CA TRP A 68 12.32 3.33 -7.44
C TRP A 68 11.41 4.23 -8.30
N PHE A 69 10.50 4.97 -7.69
CA PHE A 69 9.56 5.83 -8.38
C PHE A 69 9.98 7.30 -8.44
N HIS A 70 11.22 7.64 -8.05
CA HIS A 70 11.72 9.02 -7.92
C HIS A 70 11.33 9.90 -9.12
N ASP A 71 11.75 9.52 -10.33
CA ASP A 71 11.47 10.28 -11.56
C ASP A 71 9.97 10.45 -11.84
N SER A 72 9.16 9.45 -11.48
CA SER A 72 7.72 9.50 -11.69
C SER A 72 7.04 10.42 -10.68
N LEU A 73 7.49 10.39 -9.43
CA LEU A 73 7.04 11.27 -8.35
C LEU A 73 7.41 12.73 -8.64
N GLU A 74 8.65 12.97 -9.05
CA GLU A 74 9.13 14.31 -9.42
C GLU A 74 8.34 14.89 -10.60
N LYS A 75 8.13 14.11 -11.67
CA LYS A 75 7.31 14.53 -12.83
C LYS A 75 5.85 14.79 -12.47
N ALA A 76 5.32 14.12 -11.45
CA ALA A 76 3.98 14.35 -10.93
C ALA A 76 3.89 15.58 -10.02
N GLY A 77 5.02 16.23 -9.70
CA GLY A 77 5.08 17.38 -8.81
C GLY A 77 5.01 17.01 -7.32
N CYS A 78 5.31 15.76 -6.96
CA CYS A 78 5.35 15.33 -5.56
C CYS A 78 6.57 15.95 -4.85
N GLN A 79 6.37 16.40 -3.60
CA GLN A 79 7.46 16.84 -2.73
C GLN A 79 8.15 15.63 -2.09
N ILE A 80 9.18 15.10 -2.75
CA ILE A 80 9.83 13.84 -2.37
C ILE A 80 10.34 13.87 -0.92
N ASP A 81 10.93 14.99 -0.49
CA ASP A 81 11.44 15.17 0.88
C ASP A 81 10.35 15.07 1.97
N CYS A 82 9.09 15.31 1.61
CA CYS A 82 7.96 15.26 2.52
C CYS A 82 7.33 13.87 2.64
N ILE A 83 7.55 12.97 1.68
CA ILE A 83 6.84 11.68 1.60
C ILE A 83 7.01 10.84 2.87
N LEU A 84 8.22 10.78 3.43
CA LEU A 84 8.48 10.02 4.67
C LEU A 84 7.72 10.58 5.87
N LEU A 85 7.57 11.91 5.95
CA LEU A 85 6.83 12.57 7.01
C LEU A 85 5.32 12.34 6.85
N GLU A 86 4.80 12.51 5.63
CA GLU A 86 3.40 12.27 5.30
C GLU A 86 3.02 10.80 5.52
N TRP A 87 3.92 9.86 5.17
CA TRP A 87 3.75 8.44 5.44
C TRP A 87 3.58 8.15 6.94
N LYS A 88 4.40 8.78 7.79
CA LYS A 88 4.29 8.67 9.25
C LYS A 88 2.95 9.19 9.77
N GLN A 89 2.50 10.33 9.25
CA GLN A 89 1.20 10.92 9.62
C GLN A 89 0.03 10.02 9.19
N LEU A 90 0.10 9.46 7.98
CA LEU A 90 -0.88 8.49 7.49
C LEU A 90 -0.96 7.25 8.39
N LYS A 91 0.19 6.72 8.83
CA LYS A 91 0.22 5.58 9.73
C LYS A 91 -0.49 5.86 11.06
N LEU A 92 -0.25 7.03 11.66
CA LEU A 92 -0.96 7.43 12.88
C LEU A 92 -2.47 7.54 12.64
N LEU A 93 -2.88 8.18 11.54
CA LEU A 93 -4.28 8.33 11.19
C LEU A 93 -4.97 6.97 11.04
N VAL A 94 -4.37 6.05 10.27
CA VAL A 94 -4.92 4.70 10.05
C VAL A 94 -4.90 3.87 11.33
N GLY A 95 -3.82 3.94 12.11
CA GLY A 95 -3.71 3.22 13.38
C GLY A 95 -4.76 3.63 14.41
N ASN A 96 -5.15 4.91 14.41
CA ASN A 96 -6.13 5.46 15.34
C ASN A 96 -7.58 5.32 14.86
N GLU A 97 -7.85 5.69 13.61
CA GLU A 97 -9.23 5.86 13.11
C GLU A 97 -9.72 4.67 12.25
N PHE A 98 -8.80 3.87 11.71
CA PHE A 98 -9.12 2.90 10.66
C PHE A 98 -8.61 1.48 10.92
N LYS A 99 -8.15 1.20 12.13
CA LYS A 99 -7.60 -0.12 12.52
C LYS A 99 -8.57 -1.28 12.29
N ASN A 100 -9.88 -1.03 12.40
CA ASN A 100 -10.92 -2.03 12.22
C ASN A 100 -11.38 -2.20 10.76
N LYS A 101 -10.87 -1.39 9.83
CA LYS A 101 -11.23 -1.47 8.41
C LYS A 101 -10.35 -2.46 7.67
N SER A 102 -10.92 -3.12 6.67
CA SER A 102 -10.16 -3.96 5.74
C SER A 102 -9.23 -3.12 4.86
N TYR A 103 -8.27 -3.78 4.21
CA TYR A 103 -7.27 -3.15 3.37
C TYR A 103 -7.93 -2.30 2.28
N ASN A 104 -8.90 -2.88 1.59
CA ASN A 104 -9.61 -2.20 0.51
C ASN A 104 -10.43 -1.00 1.03
N GLU A 105 -11.02 -1.10 2.22
CA GLU A 105 -11.81 0.00 2.80
C GLU A 105 -10.94 1.19 3.20
N VAL A 106 -9.76 0.95 3.80
CA VAL A 106 -8.82 2.03 4.14
C VAL A 106 -8.42 2.78 2.89
N TRP A 107 -7.93 2.07 1.87
CA TRP A 107 -7.45 2.71 0.65
C TRP A 107 -8.58 3.34 -0.18
N ALA A 108 -9.78 2.74 -0.18
CA ALA A 108 -10.94 3.39 -0.77
C ALA A 108 -11.20 4.75 -0.14
N ILE A 109 -11.21 4.85 1.19
CA ILE A 109 -11.41 6.12 1.92
C ILE A 109 -10.31 7.12 1.58
N MET A 110 -9.04 6.71 1.66
CA MET A 110 -7.88 7.58 1.43
C MET A 110 -7.79 8.12 -0.01
N LEU A 111 -8.25 7.33 -0.98
CA LEU A 111 -8.25 7.72 -2.40
C LEU A 111 -9.49 8.54 -2.78
N THR A 112 -10.50 8.63 -1.91
CA THR A 112 -11.65 9.50 -2.18
C THR A 112 -11.27 10.96 -2.01
N LYS A 113 -11.68 11.81 -2.96
CA LYS A 113 -11.57 13.28 -2.83
C LYS A 113 -12.64 13.89 -1.91
N THR A 114 -13.45 13.06 -1.27
CA THR A 114 -14.51 13.48 -0.36
C THR A 114 -13.97 13.61 1.07
N PRO A 115 -14.24 14.71 1.78
CA PRO A 115 -13.84 14.86 3.18
C PRO A 115 -14.42 13.73 4.03
N TYR A 116 -13.55 12.99 4.73
CA TYR A 116 -13.98 11.93 5.64
C TYR A 116 -14.78 12.47 6.84
N ASN A 117 -14.41 13.67 7.33
CA ASN A 117 -15.16 14.41 8.34
C ASN A 117 -15.85 15.60 7.66
N THR A 118 -17.07 15.43 7.18
CA THR A 118 -17.96 16.58 7.04
C THR A 118 -18.19 17.15 8.44
N PRO A 119 -17.97 18.46 8.70
CA PRO A 119 -18.33 19.02 9.99
C PRO A 119 -19.81 18.73 10.20
N SER A 120 -20.10 17.96 11.25
CA SER A 120 -21.46 17.88 11.76
C SER A 120 -21.88 19.32 11.99
N THR A 121 -22.85 19.79 11.21
CA THR A 121 -23.58 21.01 11.55
C THR A 121 -24.23 20.72 12.89
N SER A 122 -23.54 21.08 13.96
CA SER A 122 -24.13 21.32 15.26
C SER A 122 -25.14 22.43 15.05
N LYS A 123 -26.37 22.01 14.76
CA LYS A 123 -27.55 22.82 15.01
C LYS A 123 -27.54 23.09 16.51
N THR A 124 -26.94 24.21 16.88
CA THR A 124 -27.02 24.78 18.22
C THR A 124 -27.86 26.03 18.04
N CYS A 125 -29.08 25.98 18.60
CA CYS A 125 -30.16 26.97 18.69
C CYS A 125 -30.10 28.18 17.75
#